data_AF-E0STE8-F1
#
_entry.id   AF-E0STE8-F1
#
_cell.length_a   1.000
_cell.length_b   1.000
_cell.length_c   1.000
_cell.angle_alpha   90.00
_cell.angle_beta   90.00
_cell.angle_gamma   90.00
#
_symmetry.space_group_name_H-M   'P 1'
#
loop_
_entity.id
_entity.type
_entity.pdbx_description
1 polymer ?
#
loop_
_entity_poly.entity_id
_entity_poly.type
_entity_poly.pdbx_seq_one_letter_code
_entity_poly.pdbx_strand_id
1 'polypeptide(L)'
;MVIDIEKQKVDVMVSIYDSRKLVRVLKMLEEYRVNVRGINDNVKFFHGILLVDSIGMEYIKNRRINVNGLILNVDEIGIEKCIVNTIIYSRISHISKQRNMIVGIDFGDSIGIAIFVNSDIVLVNSYKSKEKVLEILKMFIEYSDSIDIKTIRIGLPRFLSDKYNAFVDTLIKSFRNHPVNFEFVPEDKSSKQRQFIDNMKLDKDSIAAINIALMRVASS
;
A
#
# COMPACT_ATOMS: atom_id res chain seq x y z
N MET A 1 1.01 13.29 -16.83
CA MET A 1 0.17 12.58 -15.84
C MET A 1 0.42 13.21 -14.49
N VAL A 2 -0.56 13.94 -13.95
CA VAL A 2 -0.52 14.46 -12.57
C VAL A 2 -0.77 13.26 -11.66
N ILE A 3 0.14 13.02 -10.71
CA ILE A 3 0.02 11.92 -9.76
C ILE A 3 -0.71 12.46 -8.53
N ASP A 4 -1.96 12.04 -8.30
CA ASP A 4 -2.70 12.35 -7.07
C ASP A 4 -2.32 11.31 -6.00
N ILE A 5 -1.51 11.74 -5.02
CA ILE A 5 -0.84 10.85 -4.08
C ILE A 5 -1.76 10.58 -2.88
N GLU A 6 -2.00 9.30 -2.60
CA GLU A 6 -2.71 8.81 -1.41
C GLU A 6 -4.13 9.34 -1.21
N LYS A 7 -4.75 9.97 -2.21
CA LYS A 7 -6.14 10.36 -2.11
C LYS A 7 -7.01 9.11 -2.04
N GLN A 8 -7.68 8.96 -0.91
CA GLN A 8 -8.74 7.99 -0.76
C GLN A 8 -9.87 8.34 -1.74
N LYS A 9 -10.14 7.41 -2.67
CA LYS A 9 -11.14 7.53 -3.73
C LYS A 9 -12.48 6.90 -3.34
N VAL A 10 -12.45 6.00 -2.37
CA VAL A 10 -13.60 5.22 -1.91
C VAL A 10 -13.74 5.34 -0.40
N ASP A 11 -14.98 5.46 0.07
CA ASP A 11 -15.25 5.51 1.51
C ASP A 11 -14.91 4.19 2.20
N VAL A 12 -14.36 4.31 3.41
CA VAL A 12 -14.07 3.17 4.27
C VAL A 12 -14.89 3.30 5.55
N MET A 13 -15.66 2.27 5.86
CA MET A 13 -16.42 2.16 7.09
C MET A 13 -15.99 0.96 7.93
N VAL A 14 -16.18 1.06 9.25
CA VAL A 14 -15.97 -0.03 10.20
C VAL A 14 -17.24 -0.34 10.97
N SER A 15 -17.48 -1.63 11.16
CA SER A 15 -18.48 -2.20 12.08
C SER A 15 -17.80 -3.37 12.79
N ILE A 16 -16.91 -3.07 13.73
CA ILE A 16 -16.15 -4.08 14.50
C ILE A 16 -16.48 -3.85 15.98
N TYR A 17 -17.00 -4.87 16.63
CA TYR A 17 -17.49 -4.82 18.02
C TYR A 17 -16.47 -5.37 19.02
N ASP A 18 -15.54 -6.22 18.60
CA ASP A 18 -14.36 -6.55 19.39
C ASP A 18 -13.45 -5.32 19.51
N SER A 19 -13.39 -4.75 20.72
CA SER A 19 -12.65 -3.51 20.99
C SER A 19 -11.15 -3.63 20.73
N ARG A 20 -10.54 -4.81 20.93
CA ARG A 20 -9.11 -5.03 20.68
C ARG A 20 -8.83 -5.03 19.19
N LYS A 21 -9.68 -5.71 18.41
CA LYS A 21 -9.59 -5.71 16.94
C LYS A 21 -9.83 -4.32 16.37
N LEU A 22 -10.85 -3.62 16.85
CA LEU A 22 -11.19 -2.27 16.41
C LEU A 22 -10.01 -1.30 16.62
N VAL A 23 -9.43 -1.24 17.83
CA VAL A 23 -8.29 -0.35 18.11
C VAL A 23 -7.10 -0.68 17.21
N ARG A 24 -6.81 -1.97 16.98
CA ARG A 24 -5.71 -2.38 16.11
C ARG A 24 -5.97 -1.98 14.66
N VAL A 25 -7.17 -2.22 14.15
CA VAL A 25 -7.59 -1.83 12.79
C VAL A 25 -7.48 -0.32 12.59
N LEU A 26 -8.04 0.47 13.51
CA LEU A 26 -8.01 1.93 13.41
C LEU A 26 -6.59 2.48 13.43
N LYS A 27 -5.72 2.00 14.33
CA LYS A 27 -4.31 2.42 14.38
C LYS A 27 -3.56 2.11 13.09
N MET A 28 -3.76 0.92 12.52
CA MET A 28 -3.11 0.54 11.27
C MET A 28 -3.64 1.40 10.10
N LEU A 29 -4.96 1.59 9.97
CA LEU A 29 -5.53 2.44 8.92
C LEU A 29 -5.05 3.89 9.04
N GLU A 30 -4.93 4.42 10.26
CA GLU A 30 -4.41 5.76 10.54
C GLU A 30 -2.92 5.89 10.15
N GLU A 31 -2.09 4.89 10.48
CA GLU A 31 -0.67 4.84 10.07
C GLU A 31 -0.52 4.98 8.55
N TYR A 32 -1.45 4.39 7.80
CA TYR A 32 -1.50 4.48 6.35
C TYR A 32 -2.40 5.59 5.83
N ARG A 33 -2.85 6.54 6.65
CA ARG A 33 -3.69 7.70 6.26
C ARG A 33 -4.97 7.33 5.51
N VAL A 34 -5.62 6.24 5.93
CA VAL A 34 -6.97 5.89 5.46
C VAL A 34 -7.98 6.53 6.40
N ASN A 35 -8.86 7.35 5.86
CA ASN A 35 -9.95 7.96 6.60
C ASN A 35 -11.10 6.96 6.76
N VAL A 36 -11.49 6.73 8.01
CA VAL A 36 -12.45 5.70 8.38
C VAL A 36 -13.63 6.33 9.10
N ARG A 37 -14.85 5.83 8.82
CA ARG A 37 -16.07 6.21 9.55
C ARG A 37 -16.70 5.00 10.22
N GLY A 38 -17.26 5.20 11.42
CA GLY A 38 -18.09 4.17 12.04
C GLY A 38 -19.45 4.07 11.35
N ILE A 39 -20.02 2.87 11.28
CA ILE A 39 -21.44 2.71 10.98
C ILE A 39 -22.27 3.18 12.17
N ASN A 40 -23.38 3.85 11.89
CA ASN A 40 -24.38 4.26 12.88
C ASN A 40 -25.78 3.86 12.41
N ASP A 41 -26.77 3.99 13.30
CA ASP A 41 -28.15 3.54 13.07
C ASP A 41 -28.86 4.26 11.90
N ASN A 42 -28.32 5.36 11.39
CA ASN A 42 -28.91 6.11 10.28
C ASN A 42 -28.43 5.62 8.90
N VAL A 43 -27.38 4.79 8.86
CA VAL A 43 -26.84 4.25 7.59
C VAL A 43 -27.73 3.12 7.10
N LYS A 44 -28.46 3.36 6.00
CA LYS A 44 -29.26 2.32 5.31
C LYS A 44 -28.61 1.81 4.03
N PHE A 45 -27.77 2.64 3.42
CA PHE A 45 -27.05 2.34 2.19
C PHE A 45 -25.61 2.85 2.32
N PHE A 46 -24.65 2.05 1.86
CA PHE A 46 -23.24 2.40 1.86
C PHE A 46 -22.59 1.95 0.55
N HIS A 47 -21.79 2.84 -0.05
CA HIS A 47 -20.95 2.52 -1.20
C HIS A 47 -19.49 2.65 -0.80
N GLY A 48 -18.76 1.54 -0.81
CA GLY A 48 -17.33 1.54 -0.50
C GLY A 48 -16.85 0.26 0.15
N ILE A 49 -15.87 0.39 1.05
CA ILE A 49 -15.25 -0.75 1.75
C ILE A 49 -15.75 -0.78 3.18
N LEU A 50 -16.32 -1.89 3.60
CA LEU A 50 -16.79 -2.11 4.95
C LEU A 50 -15.96 -3.19 5.64
N LEU A 51 -15.25 -2.82 6.70
CA LEU A 51 -14.58 -3.78 7.57
C LEU A 51 -15.53 -4.19 8.69
N VAL A 52 -15.68 -5.50 8.90
CA VAL A 52 -16.56 -6.05 9.93
C VAL A 52 -15.87 -7.15 10.72
N ASP A 53 -16.31 -7.40 11.94
CA ASP A 53 -16.18 -8.71 12.59
C ASP A 53 -17.51 -9.49 12.49
N SER A 54 -17.57 -10.67 13.10
CA SER A 54 -18.77 -11.52 13.05
C SER A 54 -20.02 -10.82 13.58
N ILE A 55 -19.90 -10.09 14.70
CA ILE A 55 -21.00 -9.34 15.32
C ILE A 55 -21.41 -8.17 14.42
N GLY A 56 -20.43 -7.45 13.87
CA GLY A 56 -20.65 -6.38 12.92
C GLY A 56 -21.41 -6.86 11.69
N MET A 57 -21.06 -8.02 11.15
CA MET A 57 -21.77 -8.64 10.02
C MET A 57 -23.23 -8.97 10.37
N GLU A 58 -23.50 -9.49 11.58
CA GLU A 58 -24.87 -9.69 12.06
C GLU A 58 -25.65 -8.38 12.15
N TYR A 59 -25.03 -7.30 12.67
CA TYR A 59 -25.65 -5.98 12.72
C TYR A 59 -26.05 -5.48 11.32
N ILE A 60 -25.16 -5.59 10.32
CA ILE A 60 -25.46 -5.22 8.92
C ILE A 60 -26.68 -5.99 8.39
N LYS A 61 -26.71 -7.30 8.59
CA LYS A 61 -27.80 -8.18 8.12
C LYS A 61 -29.12 -7.85 8.81
N ASN A 62 -29.12 -7.72 10.14
CA ASN A 62 -30.31 -7.46 10.94
C ASN A 62 -30.92 -6.08 10.64
N ARG A 63 -30.07 -5.08 10.41
CA ARG A 63 -30.49 -3.72 10.02
C ARG A 63 -30.81 -3.58 8.53
N ARG A 64 -30.59 -4.63 7.73
CA ARG A 64 -30.77 -4.64 6.27
C ARG A 64 -30.02 -3.49 5.59
N ILE A 65 -28.81 -3.21 6.06
CA ILE A 65 -27.96 -2.19 5.47
C ILE A 65 -27.47 -2.71 4.12
N ASN A 66 -27.80 -2.01 3.04
CA ASN A 66 -27.38 -2.39 1.71
C ASN A 66 -25.96 -1.84 1.44
N VAL A 67 -25.00 -2.74 1.32
CA VAL A 67 -23.59 -2.41 1.04
C VAL A 67 -23.31 -2.69 -0.43
N ASN A 68 -23.18 -1.63 -1.22
CA ASN A 68 -22.72 -1.69 -2.60
C ASN A 68 -21.20 -1.51 -2.64
N GLY A 69 -20.45 -2.57 -2.41
CA GLY A 69 -18.99 -2.53 -2.42
C GLY A 69 -18.37 -3.77 -1.78
N LEU A 70 -17.18 -3.60 -1.21
CA LEU A 70 -16.40 -4.69 -0.65
C LEU A 70 -16.67 -4.83 0.86
N ILE A 71 -17.01 -6.03 1.31
CA ILE A 71 -17.08 -6.35 2.74
C ILE A 71 -15.88 -7.23 3.10
N LEU A 72 -15.11 -6.80 4.09
CA LEU A 72 -13.92 -7.48 4.59
C LEU A 72 -14.16 -7.92 6.04
N ASN A 73 -14.33 -9.23 6.26
CA ASN A 73 -14.53 -9.78 7.59
C ASN A 73 -13.18 -10.10 8.26
N VAL A 74 -12.81 -9.33 9.28
CA VAL A 74 -11.54 -9.48 10.01
C VAL A 74 -11.40 -10.83 10.72
N ASP A 75 -12.51 -11.49 11.05
CA ASP A 75 -12.51 -12.81 11.70
C ASP A 75 -12.20 -13.93 10.69
N GLU A 76 -12.58 -13.73 9.44
CA GLU A 76 -12.43 -14.75 8.39
C GLU A 76 -11.06 -14.67 7.72
N ILE A 77 -10.59 -13.46 7.40
CA ILE A 77 -9.38 -13.27 6.58
C ILE A 77 -8.19 -12.69 7.36
N GLY A 78 -8.39 -12.29 8.61
CA GLY A 78 -7.36 -11.68 9.46
C GLY A 78 -7.25 -10.15 9.30
N ILE A 79 -6.78 -9.48 10.36
CA ILE A 79 -6.71 -8.01 10.43
C ILE A 79 -5.78 -7.46 9.34
N GLU A 80 -4.57 -7.99 9.26
CA GLU A 80 -3.50 -7.51 8.37
C GLU A 80 -3.94 -7.57 6.90
N LYS A 81 -4.62 -8.65 6.53
CA LYS A 81 -5.18 -8.82 5.19
C LYS A 81 -6.34 -7.89 4.91
N CYS A 82 -7.22 -7.65 5.89
CA CYS A 82 -8.24 -6.61 5.76
C CYS A 82 -7.62 -5.23 5.55
N ILE A 83 -6.57 -4.90 6.29
CA ILE A 83 -5.87 -3.61 6.19
C ILE A 83 -5.27 -3.42 4.80
N VAL A 84 -4.47 -4.38 4.31
CA VAL A 84 -3.82 -4.28 2.99
C VAL A 84 -4.86 -4.13 1.88
N ASN A 85 -5.90 -4.96 1.89
CA ASN A 85 -6.97 -4.85 0.91
C ASN A 85 -7.67 -3.48 1.00
N THR A 86 -7.95 -2.99 2.21
CA THR A 86 -8.55 -1.67 2.40
C THR A 86 -7.68 -0.56 1.81
N ILE A 87 -6.37 -0.56 2.07
CA ILE A 87 -5.46 0.46 1.55
C ILE A 87 -5.42 0.41 0.01
N ILE A 88 -5.33 -0.79 -0.58
CA ILE A 88 -5.33 -0.96 -2.04
C ILE A 88 -6.65 -0.48 -2.65
N TYR A 89 -7.78 -1.06 -2.23
CA TYR A 89 -9.08 -0.80 -2.84
C TYR A 89 -9.57 0.62 -2.62
N SER A 90 -9.15 1.28 -1.52
CA SER A 90 -9.53 2.67 -1.27
C SER A 90 -8.79 3.67 -2.16
N ARG A 91 -7.71 3.26 -2.84
CA ARG A 91 -6.80 4.13 -3.61
C ARG A 91 -6.79 3.87 -5.11
N ILE A 92 -7.23 2.70 -5.58
CA ILE A 92 -7.29 2.40 -7.01
C ILE A 92 -8.54 3.01 -7.67
N SER A 93 -8.40 3.54 -8.89
CA SER A 93 -9.50 4.10 -9.69
C SER A 93 -10.32 3.02 -10.38
N HIS A 94 -9.66 1.94 -10.80
CA HIS A 94 -10.27 0.88 -11.60
C HIS A 94 -9.83 -0.50 -11.12
N ILE A 95 -10.81 -1.36 -10.88
CA ILE A 95 -10.59 -2.78 -10.63
C ILE A 95 -10.44 -3.46 -11.99
N SER A 96 -9.21 -3.70 -12.41
CA SER A 96 -8.91 -4.47 -13.62
C SER A 96 -9.03 -5.99 -13.35
N LYS A 97 -9.23 -6.76 -14.43
CA LYS A 97 -9.22 -8.24 -14.40
C LYS A 97 -7.83 -8.80 -14.08
N GLN A 98 -6.78 -8.14 -14.55
CA GLN A 98 -5.39 -8.47 -14.24
C GLN A 98 -4.77 -7.31 -13.48
N ARG A 99 -4.27 -7.57 -12.28
CA ARG A 99 -3.72 -6.55 -11.40
C ARG A 99 -2.22 -6.71 -11.25
N ASN A 100 -1.51 -5.60 -11.39
CA ASN A 100 -0.07 -5.54 -11.19
C ASN A 100 0.25 -4.64 -10.00
N MET A 101 1.13 -5.13 -9.12
CA MET A 101 1.77 -4.34 -8.08
C MET A 101 3.22 -4.06 -8.49
N ILE A 102 3.61 -2.80 -8.41
CA ILE A 102 4.99 -2.37 -8.59
C ILE A 102 5.43 -1.64 -7.34
N VAL A 103 6.48 -2.12 -6.72
CA VAL A 103 7.13 -1.47 -5.58
C VAL A 103 8.42 -0.83 -6.07
N GLY A 104 8.61 0.46 -5.82
CA GLY A 104 9.91 1.12 -5.94
C GLY A 104 10.56 1.28 -4.58
N ILE A 105 11.86 0.98 -4.50
CA ILE A 105 12.68 1.11 -3.29
C ILE A 105 13.90 1.96 -3.61
N ASP A 106 14.06 3.06 -2.89
CA ASP A 106 15.24 3.92 -2.91
C ASP A 106 16.04 3.70 -1.63
N PHE A 107 17.28 3.22 -1.73
CA PHE A 107 18.10 2.92 -0.55
C PHE A 107 19.07 4.06 -0.23
N GLY A 108 18.83 4.74 0.90
CA GLY A 108 19.72 5.77 1.43
C GLY A 108 19.79 5.75 2.97
N ASP A 109 20.00 6.92 3.57
CA ASP A 109 19.94 7.09 5.04
C ASP A 109 18.52 6.84 5.58
N SER A 110 17.51 7.20 4.79
CA SER A 110 16.17 6.63 4.83
C SER A 110 15.93 5.78 3.59
N ILE A 111 15.01 4.84 3.70
CA ILE A 111 14.58 3.99 2.60
C ILE A 111 13.24 4.51 2.12
N GLY A 112 13.22 5.03 0.90
CA GLY A 112 11.99 5.40 0.21
C GLY A 112 11.25 4.16 -0.27
N ILE A 113 9.94 4.12 -0.08
CA ILE A 113 9.05 3.08 -0.62
C ILE A 113 7.93 3.77 -1.39
N ALA A 114 7.65 3.29 -2.60
CA ALA A 114 6.44 3.61 -3.33
C ALA A 114 5.77 2.34 -3.83
N ILE A 115 4.51 2.11 -3.47
CA ILE A 115 3.70 0.97 -3.92
C ILE A 115 2.65 1.47 -4.89
N PHE A 116 2.66 0.91 -6.09
CA PHE A 116 1.66 1.15 -7.13
C PHE A 116 0.84 -0.09 -7.35
N VAL A 117 -0.46 0.07 -7.58
CA VAL A 117 -1.33 -0.99 -8.11
C VAL A 117 -2.07 -0.43 -9.30
N ASN A 118 -1.96 -1.08 -10.47
CA ASN A 118 -2.59 -0.61 -11.71
C ASN A 118 -2.26 0.85 -12.08
N SER A 119 -1.03 1.30 -11.79
CA SER A 119 -0.55 2.68 -11.96
C SER A 119 -1.09 3.72 -10.95
N ASP A 120 -1.96 3.32 -10.03
CA ASP A 120 -2.38 4.17 -8.92
C ASP A 120 -1.42 4.01 -7.73
N ILE A 121 -1.07 5.12 -7.07
CA ILE A 121 -0.26 5.08 -5.85
C ILE A 121 -1.11 4.58 -4.69
N VAL A 122 -0.69 3.47 -4.13
CA VAL A 122 -1.28 2.84 -2.95
C VAL A 122 -0.53 3.20 -1.68
N LEU A 123 0.77 3.48 -1.73
CA LEU A 123 1.54 3.94 -0.57
C LEU A 123 2.77 4.71 -1.06
N VAL A 124 3.12 5.81 -0.39
CA VAL A 124 4.45 6.40 -0.55
C VAL A 124 4.94 6.99 0.76
N ASN A 125 6.12 6.57 1.21
CA ASN A 125 6.75 7.11 2.41
C ASN A 125 8.24 6.76 2.48
N SER A 126 8.95 7.37 3.42
CA SER A 126 10.34 7.07 3.74
C SER A 126 10.51 6.58 5.18
N TYR A 127 11.38 5.59 5.39
CA TYR A 127 11.58 4.96 6.70
C TYR A 127 13.06 4.82 7.01
N LYS A 128 13.46 5.12 8.26
CA LYS A 128 14.85 4.90 8.72
C LYS A 128 15.13 3.45 9.11
N SER A 129 14.12 2.69 9.52
CA SER A 129 14.27 1.29 9.94
C SER A 129 14.09 0.36 8.74
N LYS A 130 15.12 -0.48 8.51
CA LYS A 130 15.10 -1.53 7.48
C LYS A 130 14.08 -2.61 7.81
N GLU A 131 13.92 -2.91 9.09
CA GLU A 131 12.98 -3.91 9.60
C GLU A 131 11.55 -3.49 9.30
N LYS A 132 11.22 -2.22 9.54
CA LYS A 132 9.89 -1.66 9.23
C LYS A 132 9.60 -1.69 7.74
N VAL A 133 10.59 -1.38 6.88
CA VAL A 133 10.47 -1.50 5.43
C VAL A 133 10.12 -2.94 5.05
N LEU A 134 10.88 -3.92 5.55
CA LEU A 134 10.65 -5.33 5.25
C LEU A 134 9.29 -5.81 5.78
N GLU A 135 8.86 -5.36 6.95
CA GLU A 135 7.53 -5.64 7.51
C GLU A 135 6.41 -5.13 6.59
N ILE A 136 6.49 -3.87 6.14
CA ILE A 136 5.52 -3.27 5.23
C ILE A 136 5.49 -4.05 3.92
N LEU A 137 6.66 -4.32 3.32
CA LEU A 137 6.73 -5.07 2.06
C LEU A 137 6.15 -6.47 2.21
N LYS A 138 6.46 -7.18 3.31
CA LYS A 138 5.90 -8.51 3.58
C LYS A 138 4.39 -8.44 3.68
N MET A 139 3.88 -7.51 4.49
CA MET A 139 2.44 -7.30 4.65
C MET A 139 1.75 -7.08 3.29
N PHE A 140 2.27 -6.18 2.45
CA PHE A 140 1.67 -5.90 1.14
C PHE A 140 1.80 -7.08 0.16
N ILE A 141 2.95 -7.75 0.09
CA ILE A 141 3.17 -8.86 -0.85
C ILE A 141 2.39 -10.11 -0.43
N GLU A 142 2.38 -10.45 0.86
CA GLU A 142 1.72 -11.65 1.39
C GLU A 142 0.19 -11.53 1.38
N TYR A 143 -0.35 -10.35 1.68
CA TYR A 143 -1.80 -10.18 1.85
C TYR A 143 -2.52 -9.57 0.64
N SER A 144 -1.84 -9.45 -0.50
CA SER A 144 -2.41 -9.01 -1.78
C SER A 144 -2.64 -10.17 -2.75
N ASP A 145 -3.41 -11.17 -2.31
CA ASP A 145 -3.73 -12.36 -3.12
C ASP A 145 -4.43 -12.03 -4.44
N SER A 146 -5.18 -10.93 -4.47
CA SER A 146 -5.89 -10.46 -5.66
C SER A 146 -5.00 -9.82 -6.73
N ILE A 147 -3.67 -9.83 -6.53
CA ILE A 147 -2.69 -9.24 -7.44
C ILE A 147 -1.89 -10.35 -8.11
N ASP A 148 -2.00 -10.41 -9.44
CA ASP A 148 -1.42 -11.45 -10.28
C ASP A 148 0.09 -11.29 -10.45
N ILE A 149 0.56 -10.05 -10.63
CA ILE A 149 1.97 -9.75 -10.91
C ILE A 149 2.50 -8.82 -9.83
N LYS A 150 3.61 -9.21 -9.20
CA LYS A 150 4.29 -8.42 -8.17
C LYS A 150 5.74 -8.18 -8.59
N THR A 151 6.12 -6.93 -8.78
CA THR A 151 7.48 -6.54 -9.14
C THR A 151 8.04 -5.59 -8.08
N ILE A 152 9.24 -5.89 -7.59
CA ILE A 152 10.02 -5.00 -6.73
C ILE A 152 11.19 -4.44 -7.54
N ARG A 153 11.17 -3.12 -7.75
CA ARG A 153 12.22 -2.33 -8.39
C ARG A 153 13.09 -1.69 -7.33
N ILE A 154 14.38 -1.96 -7.38
CA ILE A 154 15.36 -1.48 -6.42
C ILE A 154 16.29 -0.49 -7.12
N GLY A 155 16.44 0.69 -6.57
CA GLY A 155 17.42 1.68 -7.02
C GLY A 155 18.83 1.12 -6.91
N LEU A 156 19.58 1.18 -8.00
CA LEU A 156 20.98 0.78 -8.05
C LEU A 156 21.84 2.04 -7.87
N PRO A 157 22.51 2.20 -6.71
CA PRO A 157 23.36 3.36 -6.47
C PRO A 157 24.61 3.29 -7.34
N ARG A 158 25.20 4.45 -7.63
CA ARG A 158 26.45 4.55 -8.42
C ARG A 158 27.63 3.83 -7.78
N PHE A 159 27.66 3.80 -6.45
CA PHE A 159 28.68 3.12 -5.67
C PHE A 159 27.99 2.11 -4.76
N LEU A 160 28.31 0.84 -4.95
CA LEU A 160 27.80 -0.22 -4.09
C LEU A 160 28.47 -0.14 -2.72
N SER A 161 27.69 -0.32 -1.66
CA SER A 161 28.16 -0.41 -0.29
C SER A 161 27.73 -1.73 0.33
N ASP A 162 28.47 -2.20 1.34
CA ASP A 162 28.11 -3.42 2.07
C ASP A 162 26.73 -3.31 2.71
N LYS A 163 26.33 -2.10 3.14
CA LYS A 163 25.01 -1.83 3.71
C LYS A 163 23.88 -2.02 2.69
N TYR A 164 24.12 -1.63 1.44
CA TYR A 164 23.19 -1.82 0.33
C TYR A 164 23.08 -3.31 -0.01
N ASN A 165 24.22 -3.97 -0.23
CA ASN A 165 24.25 -5.40 -0.57
C ASN A 165 23.56 -6.26 0.50
N ALA A 166 23.85 -6.01 1.79
CA ALA A 166 23.20 -6.72 2.89
C ALA A 166 21.68 -6.50 2.95
N PHE A 167 21.21 -5.29 2.61
CA PHE A 167 19.77 -4.99 2.54
C PHE A 167 19.11 -5.74 1.39
N VAL A 168 19.69 -5.67 0.18
CA VAL A 168 19.18 -6.37 -1.00
C VAL A 168 19.16 -7.88 -0.80
N ASP A 169 20.24 -8.46 -0.24
CA ASP A 169 20.30 -9.88 0.07
C ASP A 169 19.20 -10.30 1.05
N THR A 170 18.98 -9.50 2.10
CA THR A 170 17.93 -9.75 3.09
C THR A 170 16.54 -9.65 2.46
N LEU A 171 16.34 -8.68 1.59
CA LEU A 171 15.10 -8.46 0.88
C LEU A 171 14.77 -9.65 -0.03
N ILE A 172 15.70 -10.05 -0.90
CA ILE A 172 15.51 -11.18 -1.82
C ILE A 172 15.28 -12.48 -1.03
N LYS A 173 16.06 -12.74 0.03
CA LYS A 173 15.86 -13.91 0.90
C LYS A 173 14.48 -13.92 1.55
N SER A 174 13.98 -12.77 1.97
CA SER A 174 12.66 -12.64 2.60
C SER A 174 11.51 -13.00 1.67
N PHE A 175 11.69 -12.84 0.36
CA PHE A 175 10.64 -13.09 -0.64
C PHE A 175 10.92 -14.29 -1.54
N ARG A 176 11.92 -15.12 -1.22
CA ARG A 176 12.33 -16.27 -2.04
C ARG A 176 11.19 -17.26 -2.33
N ASN A 177 10.23 -17.35 -1.42
CA ASN A 177 9.07 -18.25 -1.53
C ASN A 177 7.82 -17.57 -2.09
N HIS A 178 7.92 -16.31 -2.50
CA HIS A 178 6.82 -15.54 -3.09
C HIS A 178 7.05 -15.35 -4.59
N PRO A 179 5.98 -15.35 -5.41
CA PRO A 179 6.08 -15.06 -6.84
C PRO A 179 6.29 -13.56 -7.05
N VAL A 180 7.51 -13.08 -6.79
CA VAL A 180 7.91 -11.68 -6.92
C VAL A 180 9.08 -11.56 -7.89
N ASN A 181 8.94 -10.68 -8.87
CA ASN A 181 10.03 -10.33 -9.77
C ASN A 181 10.88 -9.21 -9.17
N PHE A 182 12.19 -9.35 -9.24
CA PHE A 182 13.13 -8.32 -8.81
C PHE A 182 13.77 -7.66 -10.02
N GLU A 183 13.77 -6.33 -10.04
CA GLU A 183 14.38 -5.50 -11.08
C GLU A 183 15.31 -4.47 -10.43
N PHE A 184 16.52 -4.31 -10.97
CA PHE A 184 17.45 -3.28 -10.53
C PHE A 184 17.41 -2.11 -11.51
N VAL A 185 17.17 -0.90 -11.00
CA VAL A 185 16.96 0.31 -11.81
C VAL A 185 18.11 1.29 -11.51
N PRO A 186 18.95 1.65 -12.50
CA PRO A 186 20.01 2.65 -12.31
C PRO A 186 19.45 3.98 -11.78
N GLU A 187 20.04 4.51 -10.72
CA GLU A 187 19.68 5.81 -10.15
C GLU A 187 20.30 6.98 -10.91
N ASP A 188 20.18 7.03 -12.23
CA ASP A 188 20.65 8.19 -12.98
C ASP A 188 19.65 9.35 -12.92
N LYS A 189 19.93 10.28 -11.99
CA LYS A 189 19.19 11.54 -11.77
C LYS A 189 17.70 11.35 -11.38
N SER A 190 17.33 10.22 -10.77
CA SER A 190 15.97 9.95 -10.25
C SER A 190 15.45 11.09 -9.34
N SER A 191 16.34 11.76 -8.60
CA SER A 191 16.01 12.88 -7.71
C SER A 191 15.71 14.23 -8.40
N LYS A 192 15.99 14.38 -9.71
CA LYS A 192 15.83 15.65 -10.45
C LYS A 192 14.50 15.80 -11.20
N GLN A 193 13.70 14.74 -11.32
CA GLN A 193 12.40 14.80 -12.00
C GLN A 193 11.28 15.14 -11.01
N ARG A 194 11.15 16.43 -10.68
CA ARG A 194 9.97 16.96 -9.95
C ARG A 194 8.77 17.28 -10.84
N GLN A 195 8.93 17.20 -12.17
CA GLN A 195 8.03 17.82 -13.15
C GLN A 195 6.57 17.30 -13.19
N PHE A 196 6.20 16.35 -12.33
CA PHE A 196 4.85 15.76 -12.33
C PHE A 196 4.24 15.59 -10.93
N ILE A 197 4.91 16.10 -9.89
CA ILE A 197 4.43 16.13 -8.49
C ILE A 197 4.27 17.60 -8.10
N ASP A 198 3.37 18.31 -8.79
CA ASP A 198 3.03 19.68 -8.43
C ASP A 198 2.19 19.66 -7.15
N ASN A 199 2.55 20.51 -6.18
CA ASN A 199 1.81 20.86 -4.96
C ASN A 199 1.88 19.95 -3.72
N MET A 200 2.86 19.06 -3.54
CA MET A 200 2.93 18.22 -2.32
C MET A 200 4.30 18.19 -1.61
N LYS A 201 4.28 18.15 -0.27
CA LYS A 201 5.45 18.07 0.64
C LYS A 201 5.95 16.63 0.81
N LEU A 202 6.39 15.97 -0.26
CA LEU A 202 7.09 14.69 -0.14
C LEU A 202 8.59 14.89 0.07
N ASP A 203 9.20 14.00 0.85
CA ASP A 203 10.66 13.96 0.99
C ASP A 203 11.32 13.41 -0.28
N LYS A 204 12.65 13.59 -0.40
CA LYS A 204 13.40 13.24 -1.61
C LYS A 204 13.42 11.73 -1.88
N ASP A 205 13.50 10.90 -0.84
CA ASP A 205 13.63 9.45 -0.96
C ASP A 205 12.29 8.84 -1.42
N SER A 206 11.17 9.37 -0.90
CA SER A 206 9.83 9.07 -1.39
C SER A 206 9.66 9.37 -2.89
N ILE A 207 10.18 10.51 -3.36
CA ILE A 207 10.14 10.89 -4.78
C ILE A 207 11.02 9.97 -5.63
N ALA A 208 12.23 9.66 -5.15
CA ALA A 208 13.13 8.74 -5.83
C ALA A 208 12.52 7.34 -5.96
N ALA A 209 11.87 6.84 -4.90
CA ALA A 209 11.16 5.56 -4.92
C ALA A 209 10.01 5.55 -5.94
N ILE A 210 9.26 6.65 -6.09
CA ILE A 210 8.27 6.79 -7.17
C ILE A 210 8.94 6.69 -8.54
N ASN A 211 10.05 7.38 -8.75
CA ASN A 211 10.73 7.38 -10.05
C ASN A 211 11.33 6.00 -10.39
N ILE A 212 11.85 5.29 -9.38
CA ILE A 212 12.31 3.89 -9.50
C ILE A 212 11.13 2.98 -9.85
N ALA A 213 10.00 3.09 -9.13
CA ALA A 213 8.79 2.31 -9.42
C ALA A 213 8.30 2.52 -10.86
N LEU A 214 8.37 3.75 -11.37
CA LEU A 214 7.90 4.10 -12.71
C LEU A 214 8.97 3.95 -13.81
N MET A 215 10.19 3.49 -13.49
CA MET A 215 11.35 3.45 -14.39
C MET A 215 11.60 4.78 -15.11
N ARG A 216 11.36 5.91 -14.43
CA ARG A 216 11.63 7.24 -14.97
C ARG A 216 13.10 7.57 -14.76
N VAL A 217 13.94 7.08 -15.66
CA VAL A 217 15.35 7.44 -15.79
C VAL A 217 15.48 8.61 -16.76
N ALA A 218 16.38 9.55 -16.47
CA ALA A 218 16.66 10.65 -17.40
C ALA A 218 17.28 10.07 -18.69
N SER A 219 16.58 10.20 -19.81
CA SER A 219 17.20 10.09 -21.14
C SER A 219 18.32 11.14 -21.22
N SER A 220 19.48 10.72 -21.75
CA SER A 220 20.67 11.58 -21.92
C SER A 220 20.37 12.77 -22.79
#